data_AF-R6BKK3-F1
#
_entry.id   AF-R6BKK3-F1
#
_cell.length_a   1.000
_cell.length_b   1.000
_cell.length_c   1.000
_cell.angle_alpha   90.00
_cell.angle_beta   90.00
_cell.angle_gamma   90.00
#
_symmetry.space_group_name_H-M   'P 1'
#
loop_
_entity.id
_entity.type
_entity.pdbx_description
1 polymer ?
#
loop_
_entity_poly.entity_id
_entity_poly.type
_entity_poly.pdbx_seq_one_letter_code
_entity_poly.pdbx_strand_id
1 'polypeptide(L)' 'MYVAAVDSEILRSAEMWELWERYEKKFGERFMPFNYTDFGRIGERCAAQVYMDIIKQCLEENKPYEVESEWCKPGSLIDH' A
#
# COMPACT_ATOMS: atom_id res chain seq x y z
N MET A 1 -13.26 -2.79 -3.67
CA MET A 1 -12.28 -3.76 -4.20
C MET A 1 -12.45 -5.09 -3.48
N TYR A 2 -12.46 -6.22 -4.20
CA TYR A 2 -12.39 -7.55 -3.56
C TYR A 2 -10.92 -7.83 -3.22
N VAL A 3 -10.62 -8.16 -1.98
CA VAL A 3 -9.25 -8.45 -1.50
C VAL A 3 -9.14 -9.95 -1.23
N ALA A 4 -8.10 -10.59 -1.77
CA ALA A 4 -7.83 -12.00 -1.51
C ALA A 4 -7.64 -12.24 0.00
N ALA A 5 -8.07 -13.40 0.50
CA ALA A 5 -8.00 -13.71 1.93
C ALA A 5 -6.59 -13.52 2.51
N VAL A 6 -5.57 -13.99 1.79
CA VAL A 6 -4.15 -13.87 2.17
C VAL A 6 -3.70 -12.42 2.33
N ASP A 7 -4.16 -11.53 1.46
CA ASP A 7 -3.85 -10.10 1.54
C ASP A 7 -4.64 -9.44 2.67
N SER A 8 -5.90 -9.87 2.87
CA SER A 8 -6.77 -9.34 3.92
C SER A 8 -6.24 -9.62 5.33
N GLU A 9 -5.67 -10.81 5.57
CA GLU A 9 -5.06 -11.15 6.85
C GLU A 9 -3.90 -10.20 7.20
N ILE A 10 -3.08 -9.84 6.22
CA ILE A 10 -1.96 -8.93 6.40
C ILE A 10 -2.45 -7.50 6.62
N LEU A 11 -3.37 -7.02 5.78
CA LEU A 11 -3.91 -5.66 5.89
C LEU A 11 -4.67 -5.41 7.21
N ARG A 12 -5.18 -6.48 7.84
CA ARG A 12 -5.88 -6.42 9.13
C ARG A 12 -4.98 -6.69 10.34
N SER A 13 -3.72 -7.03 10.12
CA SER A 13 -2.76 -7.31 11.18
C SER A 13 -2.46 -6.05 12.01
N ALA A 14 -2.14 -6.25 13.29
CA ALA A 14 -1.72 -5.14 14.17
C ALA A 14 -0.48 -4.41 13.64
N GLU A 15 0.47 -5.14 13.05
CA GLU A 15 1.68 -4.58 12.44
C GLU A 15 1.34 -3.59 11.34
N MET A 16 0.36 -3.90 10.48
CA MET A 16 -0.07 -3.00 9.41
C MET A 16 -0.63 -1.68 9.98
N TRP A 17 -1.45 -1.77 11.04
CA TRP A 17 -1.99 -0.59 11.72
C TRP A 17 -0.89 0.29 12.32
N GLU A 18 0.11 -0.32 12.97
CA GLU A 18 1.25 0.40 13.51
C GLU A 18 2.08 1.07 12.41
N LEU A 19 2.25 0.42 11.26
CA LEU A 19 2.97 1.00 10.12
C LEU A 19 2.25 2.21 9.54
N TRP A 20 0.93 2.14 9.35
CA TRP A 20 0.14 3.29 8.90
C TRP A 20 0.23 4.45 9.89
N GLU A 21 0.09 4.18 11.19
CA GLU A 21 0.17 5.23 12.22
C GLU A 21 1.57 5.87 12.25
N ARG A 22 2.63 5.07 12.17
CA ARG A 22 4.01 5.56 12.11
C ARG A 22 4.27 6.39 10.87
N TYR A 23 3.74 5.97 9.72
CA TYR A 23 3.87 6.70 8.47
C TYR A 23 3.19 8.07 8.56
N GLU A 24 1.92 8.10 9.01
CA GLU A 24 1.15 9.33 9.18
C GLU A 24 1.80 10.29 10.17
N LYS A 25 2.31 9.79 11.30
CA LYS A 25 3.06 10.61 12.26
C LYS A 25 4.36 11.17 11.69
N LYS A 26 5.04 10.43 10.79
CA LYS A 26 6.35 10.80 10.27
C LYS A 26 6.29 11.78 9.10
N PHE A 27 5.34 11.58 8.19
CA PHE A 27 5.21 12.39 6.97
C PHE A 27 4.06 13.40 7.02
N GLY A 28 3.18 13.30 8.02
CA GLY A 28 2.02 14.20 8.16
C GLY A 28 0.88 13.88 7.21
N GLU A 29 0.96 12.77 6.46
CA GLU A 29 -0.04 12.31 5.52
C GLU A 29 -0.23 10.79 5.58
N ARG A 30 -1.40 10.32 5.15
CA ARG A 30 -1.69 8.88 5.09
C ARG A 30 -1.03 8.27 3.88
N PHE A 31 -0.52 7.05 4.03
CA PHE A 31 -0.07 6.28 2.89
C PHE A 31 -1.24 5.98 1.93
N MET A 32 -0.92 5.85 0.64
CA MET A 32 -1.90 5.55 -0.41
C MET A 32 -2.76 4.32 -0.06
N PRO A 33 -4.07 4.31 -0.37
CA PRO A 33 -4.91 3.14 -0.16
C PRO A 33 -4.40 1.92 -0.92
N PHE A 34 -4.44 0.75 -0.27
CA PHE A 34 -4.10 -0.50 -0.93
C PHE A 34 -5.03 -0.78 -2.13
N ASN A 35 -4.44 -1.04 -3.28
CA ASN A 35 -5.12 -1.52 -4.48
C ASN A 35 -4.20 -2.43 -5.32
N TYR A 36 -4.79 -3.35 -6.10
CA TYR A 36 -4.00 -4.30 -6.91
C TYR A 36 -3.40 -3.69 -8.18
N THR A 37 -3.84 -2.50 -8.59
CA THR A 37 -3.32 -1.81 -9.77
C THR A 37 -1.94 -1.24 -9.48
N ASP A 38 -1.76 -0.64 -8.31
CA ASP A 38 -0.49 -0.04 -7.86
C ASP A 38 0.40 -1.06 -7.14
N PHE A 39 -0.19 -2.02 -6.43
CA PHE A 39 0.54 -3.01 -5.65
C PHE A 39 0.29 -4.41 -6.22
N GLY A 40 1.18 -4.82 -7.11
CA GLY A 40 1.19 -6.15 -7.71
C GLY A 40 1.90 -7.18 -6.84
N ARG A 41 1.54 -8.46 -7.02
CA ARG A 41 2.33 -9.59 -6.52
C ARG A 41 3.70 -9.57 -7.19
N ILE A 42 4.77 -9.75 -6.41
CA ILE A 42 6.15 -9.86 -6.93
C ILE A 42 6.73 -11.21 -6.49
N GLY A 43 6.84 -12.14 -7.45
CA GLY A 43 7.31 -13.50 -7.19
C GLY A 43 6.46 -14.23 -6.16
N GLU A 44 7.06 -14.61 -5.04
CA GLU A 44 6.36 -15.25 -3.92
C GLU A 44 5.61 -14.28 -3.02
N ARG A 45 5.95 -12.99 -3.03
CA ARG A 45 5.34 -11.98 -2.16
C ARG A 45 3.97 -11.57 -2.67
N CYS A 46 2.94 -11.68 -1.83
CA CYS A 46 1.60 -11.20 -2.17
C CYS A 46 1.54 -9.67 -2.17
N ALA A 47 0.49 -9.11 -2.78
CA ALA A 47 0.36 -7.67 -2.97
C ALA A 47 0.37 -6.91 -1.63
N ALA A 48 -0.27 -7.44 -0.59
CA ALA A 48 -0.25 -6.81 0.73
C ALA A 48 1.15 -6.82 1.38
N GLN A 49 1.97 -7.84 1.12
CA GLN A 49 3.36 -7.86 1.58
C GLN A 49 4.19 -6.81 0.86
N VAL A 50 4.04 -6.70 -0.47
CA VAL A 50 4.71 -5.66 -1.26
C VAL A 50 4.32 -4.27 -0.75
N TYR A 51 3.03 -4.04 -0.52
CA TYR A 51 2.53 -2.80 0.08
C TYR A 51 3.16 -2.50 1.44
N MET A 52 3.17 -3.49 2.35
CA MET A 52 3.79 -3.35 3.68
C MET A 52 5.29 -3.04 3.58
N ASP A 53 6.02 -3.71 2.70
CA ASP A 53 7.45 -3.52 2.49
C ASP A 53 7.76 -2.09 2.02
N ILE A 54 6.94 -1.54 1.12
CA ILE A 54 7.08 -0.15 0.64
C ILE A 54 6.93 0.84 1.80
N ILE A 55 5.93 0.67 2.67
CA ILE A 55 5.75 1.55 3.84
C ILE A 55 6.99 1.48 4.75
N LYS A 56 7.49 0.27 5.01
CA LYS A 56 8.71 0.07 5.81
C LYS A 56 9.91 0.76 5.18
N GLN A 57 10.09 0.64 3.86
CA GLN A 57 11.17 1.29 3.13
C GLN A 57 11.07 2.81 3.23
N CYS A 58 9.90 3.41 3.01
CA CYS A 58 9.68 4.85 3.18
C CYS A 58 10.05 5.31 4.60
N LEU A 59 9.62 4.57 5.62
CA LEU A 59 9.94 4.85 7.01
C LEU A 59 11.45 4.75 7.30
N GLU A 60 12.15 3.79 6.71
CA GLU A 60 13.59 3.60 6.86
C GLU A 60 14.39 4.71 6.15
N GLU A 61 14.04 4.99 4.89
CA GLU A 61 14.71 6.00 4.05
C GLU A 61 14.34 7.44 4.44
N ASN A 62 13.34 7.62 5.31
CA ASN A 62 12.81 8.92 5.70
C ASN A 62 12.30 9.73 4.49
N LYS A 63 11.71 9.05 3.52
CA LYS A 63 11.15 9.64 2.30
C LYS A 63 9.69 9.21 2.11
N PRO A 64 8.76 10.14 1.88
CA PRO A 64 7.38 9.80 1.58
C PRO A 64 7.30 9.06 0.23
N TYR A 65 6.15 8.47 -0.05
CA TYR A 65 5.92 7.70 -1.27
C TYR A 65 5.40 8.66 -2.35
N GLU A 66 6.20 8.89 -3.39
CA GLU A 66 5.95 9.95 -4.38
C GLU A 66 5.36 9.43 -5.71
N VAL A 67 4.90 8.17 -5.76
CA VAL A 67 4.35 7.59 -6.99
C VAL A 67 2.87 7.97 -7.14
N GLU A 68 2.51 8.52 -8.29
CA GLU A 68 1.10 8.73 -8.65
C GLU A 68 0.39 7.39 -8.88
N SER A 69 -0.77 7.22 -8.24
CA SER A 69 -1.58 6.02 -8.38
C SER A 69 -2.03 5.83 -9.82
N GLU A 70 -1.73 4.68 -10.42
CA GLU A 70 -2.27 4.25 -11.72
C GLU A 70 -3.79 4.04 -11.63
N TRP A 71 -4.32 3.74 -10.43
CA TRP A 71 -5.76 3.67 -10.19
C TRP A 71 -6.45 5.04 -10.36
N CYS A 72 -5.76 6.15 -10.07
CA CYS A 72 -6.30 7.50 -10.22
C CYS A 72 -6.12 8.12 -11.62
N LYS A 73 -5.47 7.42 -12.57
CA LYS A 73 -5.25 7.97 -13.92
C LYS A 73 -6.52 7.89 -14.78
N PRO A 74 -6.79 8.90 -15.63
CA PRO A 74 -7.90 8.85 -16.59
C PRO A 74 -7.69 7.67 -17.55
N GLY A 75 -8.71 6.82 -17.70
CA GLY A 75 -8.64 5.56 -18.45
C GLY A 75 -8.24 4.33 -17.62
N SER A 76 -8.05 4.44 -16.30
CA SER A 76 -7.99 3.28 -15.40
C SER A 76 -9.40 2.66 -15.25
N LEU A 77 -9.49 1.45 -14.67
CA LEU A 77 -10.67 0.57 -14.58
C LEU A 77 -11.98 1.18 -14.02
N ILE A 78 -11.97 2.46 -13.61
CA ILE A 78 -13.10 3.22 -13.04
C ILE A 78 -13.87 4.03 -14.11
N ASP A 79 -13.41 4.04 -15.36
CA ASP A 79 -14.05 4.76 -16.49
C ASP A 79 -15.18 3.96 -17.21
N HIS A 80 -15.81 2.98 -16.53
CA HIS A 80 -16.92 2.18 -17.08
C HIS A 80 -18.19 2.26 -16.24
#